data_AF-R7P8X8-F1
#
_entry.id   AF-R7P8X8-F1
#
_cell.length_a   1.000
_cell.length_b   1.000
_cell.length_c   1.000
_cell.angle_alpha   90.00
_cell.angle_beta   90.00
_cell.angle_gamma   90.00
#
_symmetry.space_group_name_H-M   'P 1'
#
loop_
_entity.id
_entity.type
_entity.pdbx_description
1 polymer ?
#
loop_
_entity_poly.entity_id
_entity_poly.type
_entity_poly.pdbx_seq_one_letter_code
_entity_poly.pdbx_strand_id
1 'polypeptide(L)' 'MKLTKVVVQNGNVDLALKKFKAKVARSGVPSELKKRKHYEKPGVRRRNEIKEGIKNSHKRNRG' A
#
# COMPACT_ATOMS: atom_id res chain seq x y z
N MET A 1 10.36 -6.04 -2.71
CA MET A 1 9.64 -5.36 -1.61
C MET A 1 10.57 -4.32 -1.01
N LYS A 2 10.15 -3.06 -0.88
CA LYS A 2 10.93 -2.05 -0.12
C LYS A 2 10.65 -2.26 1.37
N LEU A 3 11.66 -2.66 2.14
CA LEU A 3 11.56 -2.68 3.60
C LEU A 3 11.39 -1.25 4.11
N THR A 4 10.33 -1.01 4.89
CA THR A 4 10.09 0.30 5.49
C THR A 4 10.89 0.40 6.78
N LYS A 5 11.80 1.37 6.85
CA LYS A 5 12.57 1.70 8.06
C LYS A 5 11.99 2.96 8.73
N VAL A 6 11.83 2.93 10.05
CA VAL A 6 11.53 4.09 10.89
C VAL A 6 12.60 4.15 11.98
N VAL A 7 13.24 5.31 12.14
CA VAL A 7 14.22 5.55 13.20
C VAL A 7 13.45 6.08 14.41
N VAL A 8 13.68 5.49 15.58
CA VAL A 8 13.12 5.99 16.84
C VAL A 8 13.95 7.19 17.28
N GLN A 9 13.28 8.31 17.52
CA GLN A 9 13.92 9.51 18.07
C GLN A 9 13.43 9.72 19.50
N ASN A 10 14.34 10.08 20.40
CA ASN A 10 14.07 10.46 21.79
C ASN A 10 13.36 9.39 22.64
N GLY A 11 13.59 8.11 22.36
CA GLY A 11 13.01 7.00 23.14
C GLY A 11 11.48 6.82 23.02
N ASN A 12 10.79 7.62 22.19
CA ASN A 12 9.34 7.54 22.05
C ASN A 12 8.93 6.44 21.05
N VAL A 13 8.83 5.22 21.56
CA VAL A 13 8.52 4.01 20.79
C VAL A 13 7.10 4.03 20.22
N ASP A 14 6.11 4.51 20.97
CA ASP A 14 4.71 4.54 20.53
C ASP A 14 4.51 5.41 19.29
N LEU A 15 5.15 6.59 19.27
CA LEU A 15 5.11 7.46 18.10
C LEU A 15 5.81 6.81 16.90
N ALA A 16 6.92 6.12 17.12
CA ALA A 16 7.62 5.40 16.08
C ALA A 16 6.78 4.25 15.50
N LEU A 17 6.04 3.51 16.33
CA LEU A 17 5.11 2.46 15.91
C LEU A 17 3.95 3.03 15.09
N LYS A 18 3.36 4.14 15.52
CA LYS A 18 2.29 4.82 14.77
C LYS A 18 2.78 5.27 13.38
N LYS A 19 3.97 5.88 13.33
CA LYS A 19 4.63 6.29 12.06
C LYS A 19 4.94 5.08 11.18
N PHE A 20 5.42 3.99 11.77
CA PHE A 20 5.70 2.75 11.05
C PHE A 20 4.44 2.16 10.43
N LYS A 21 3.35 2.04 11.20
CA LYS A 21 2.05 1.56 10.69
C LYS A 21 1.55 2.39 9.50
N ALA A 22 1.64 3.72 9.60
CA ALA A 22 1.28 4.61 8.49
C ALA A 22 2.19 4.43 7.26
N LYS A 23 3.50 4.29 7.48
CA LYS A 23 4.50 4.09 6.41
C LYS A 23 4.31 2.74 5.72
N VAL A 24 4.00 1.68 6.47
CA VAL A 24 3.67 0.34 5.95
C VAL A 24 2.40 0.39 5.12
N ALA A 25 1.34 1.06 5.62
CA ALA A 25 0.10 1.22 4.85
C ALA A 25 0.34 1.95 3.52
N ARG A 26 1.12 3.04 3.55
CA ARG A 26 1.48 3.82 2.34
C ARG A 26 2.38 3.05 1.37
N SER A 27 3.24 2.15 1.88
CA SER A 27 4.13 1.33 1.05
C SER A 27 3.40 0.31 0.19
N GLY A 28 2.12 0.04 0.46
CA GLY A 28 1.30 -0.87 -0.34
C GLY A 28 1.58 -2.37 -0.13
N VAL A 29 2.52 -2.73 0.75
CA VAL A 29 2.90 -4.12 1.07
C VAL A 29 1.71 -5.01 1.42
N PRO A 30 0.75 -4.59 2.27
CA PRO A 30 -0.41 -5.44 2.60
C PRO A 30 -1.31 -5.72 1.39
N SER A 31 -1.46 -4.72 0.51
CA SER A 31 -2.25 -4.85 -0.72
C SER A 31 -1.56 -5.77 -1.73
N GLU A 32 -0.23 -5.67 -1.83
CA GLU A 32 0.57 -6.52 -2.71
C GLU A 32 0.55 -7.99 -2.26
N LEU A 33 0.65 -8.24 -0.95
CA LEU A 33 0.50 -9.58 -0.37
C LEU A 33 -0.86 -10.19 -0.73
N LYS A 34 -1.97 -9.44 -0.57
CA LYS A 34 -3.31 -9.91 -0.94
C LYS A 34 -3.42 -10.30 -2.41
N LYS A 35 -2.82 -9.52 -3.32
CA LYS A 35 -2.82 -9.81 -4.77
C LYS A 35 -2.03 -11.07 -5.11
N ARG A 36 -0.99 -11.40 -4.34
CA ARG A 36 -0.11 -12.55 -4.57
C ARG A 36 -0.56 -13.84 -3.88
N LYS A 37 -1.59 -13.80 -3.03
CA LYS A 37 -2.08 -14.98 -2.28
C LYS A 37 -2.56 -16.13 -3.17
N HIS A 38 -3.08 -15.80 -4.34
CA HIS A 38 -3.68 -16.76 -5.26
C HIS A 38 -3.35 -16.34 -6.69
N TYR A 39 -3.15 -17.32 -7.57
CA TYR A 39 -2.90 -17.07 -8.98
C TYR A 39 -4.11 -16.37 -9.61
N GLU A 40 -3.84 -15.32 -10.37
CA GLU A 40 -4.84 -14.58 -11.13
C GLU A 40 -4.40 -14.58 -12.59
N LYS A 41 -5.29 -15.00 -13.50
CA LYS A 41 -5.01 -15.03 -14.93
C LYS A 41 -4.58 -13.61 -15.39
N PRO A 42 -3.57 -13.48 -16.27
CA PRO A 42 -3.05 -12.16 -16.69
C PRO A 42 -4.12 -11.20 -17.22
N GLY A 43 -5.15 -11.70 -17.92
CA GLY A 43 -6.27 -10.88 -18.39
C GLY A 43 -7.18 -10.36 -17.26
N VAL A 44 -7.34 -11.10 -16.17
CA VAL A 44 -8.09 -10.64 -14.99
C VAL A 44 -7.26 -9.59 -14.25
N ARG A 45 -5.95 -9.83 -14.09
CA ARG A 45 -5.01 -8.87 -13.49
C ARG A 45 -5.04 -7.53 -14.22
N ARG A 46 -4.94 -7.53 -15.56
CA ARG A 46 -4.98 -6.32 -16.39
C ARG A 46 -6.30 -5.56 -16.23
N ARG A 47 -7.45 -6.26 -16.22
CA ARG A 47 -8.75 -5.61 -16.00
C ARG A 47 -8.86 -4.97 -14.62
N ASN A 48 -8.33 -5.63 -13.59
CA ASN A 48 -8.34 -5.10 -12.23
C ASN A 48 -7.41 -3.88 -12.07
N GLU A 49 -6.22 -3.91 -12.69
CA GLU A 49 -5.30 -2.76 -12.72
C GLU A 49 -5.95 -1.52 -13.37
N ILE A 50 -6.64 -1.69 -14.51
CA ILE A 50 -7.36 -0.60 -15.19
C ILE A 50 -8.48 -0.04 -14.30
N LYS A 51 -9.30 -0.91 -13.70
CA LYS A 51 -10.39 -0.50 -12.80
C LYS A 51 -9.87 0.30 -11.60
N GLU A 52 -8.79 -0.15 -10.97
CA GLU A 52 -8.19 0.56 -9.84
C GLU A 52 -7.56 1.91 -10.27
N GLY A 53 -6.98 1.98 -11.47
CA GLY A 53 -6.49 3.23 -12.05
C GLY A 53 -7.59 4.27 -12.24
N ILE A 54 -8.74 3.88 -12.82
CA ILE A 54 -9.92 4.74 -13.00
C ILE A 54 -10.43 5.24 -11.64
N LYS A 55 -10.59 4.35 -10.66
CA LYS A 55 -11.03 4.73 -9.31
C LYS A 55 -10.09 5.74 -8.65
N ASN A 56 -8.77 5.55 -8.78
CA ASN A 56 -7.77 6.46 -8.23
C ASN A 56 -7.79 7.82 -8.93
N SER A 57 -7.97 7.84 -10.25
CA SER A 57 -8.13 9.08 -11.03
C SER A 57 -9.35 9.86 -10.57
N HIS A 58 -10.52 9.19 -10.45
CA HIS A 58 -11.74 9.83 -9.98
C HIS A 58 -11.61 10.35 -8.54
N LYS A 59 -10.91 9.62 -7.66
CA LYS A 59 -10.63 10.11 -6.30
C LYS A 59 -9.73 11.35 -6.29
N ARG A 60 -8.75 11.43 -7.20
CA ARG A 60 -7.84 12.58 -7.31
C ARG A 60 -8.56 13.82 -7.86
N ASN A 61 -9.44 13.63 -8.84
CA ASN A 61 -10.18 14.71 -9.50
C ASN A 61 -11.41 15.20 -8.70
N ARG A 62 -11.72 14.58 -7.56
CA ARG A 62 -12.78 15.01 -6.64
C ARG A 62 -12.34 16.12 -5.67
N GLY A 63 -11.08 16.57 -5.79
CA GLY A 63 -10.53 17.71 -5.06
C GLY A 63 -10.83 19.02 -5.78
#